data_AF-A0A9P9LRN0-F1
#
_entry.id   AF-A0A9P9LRN0-F1
#
_cell.length_a   1.000
_cell.length_b   1.000
_cell.length_c   1.000
_cell.angle_alpha   90.00
_cell.angle_beta   90.00
_cell.angle_gamma   90.00
#
_symmetry.space_group_name_H-M   'P 1'
#
loop_
_entity.id
_entity.type
_entity.pdbx_description
1 polymer ?
#
loop_
_entity_poly.entity_id
_entity_poly.type
_entity_poly.pdbx_seq_one_letter_code
_entity_poly.pdbx_strand_id
1 'polypeptide(L)'
;MTDLDKSTVYLILSGTLYGTLIFEFLQRMWRLWKKSSNCRVANTGRWDFDWFHWNSALILIVIIAEIATATSTDEPMVRLLAMPSSSILFVFSIEVLLIELMRAFRIKAPFRVSSVAKGEYLRPALFTLIEDVVAVDGNGGSAYRVKLNTRYEASRDFRRLLVFMTWFWMVPSLLVAVATSVVVFWPHLLQRDFAYIIGWSAPAVFVTFWAAVTILIVQFALRKEKRNWANDENLLL
;
A
#
# COMPACT_ATOMS: atom_id res chain seq x y z
N MET A 1 -35.27 10.28 16.34
CA MET A 1 -33.89 9.79 16.53
C MET A 1 -33.98 8.29 16.69
N THR A 2 -33.24 7.50 15.92
CA THR A 2 -33.29 6.03 15.99
C THR A 2 -32.63 5.53 17.28
N ASP A 3 -33.30 4.66 18.04
CA ASP A 3 -32.83 4.04 19.30
C ASP A 3 -31.74 2.97 19.10
N LEU A 4 -30.86 3.14 18.10
CA LEU A 4 -29.72 2.24 17.93
C LEU A 4 -28.63 2.57 18.95
N ASP A 5 -28.17 1.55 19.66
CA ASP A 5 -27.03 1.68 20.55
C ASP A 5 -25.77 2.13 19.79
N LYS A 6 -25.01 3.07 20.37
CA LYS A 6 -23.84 3.67 19.74
C LYS A 6 -22.78 2.63 19.39
N SER A 7 -22.63 1.61 20.24
CA SER A 7 -21.70 0.50 19.97
C SER A 7 -22.08 -0.26 18.68
N THR A 8 -23.38 -0.48 18.46
CA THR A 8 -23.91 -1.16 17.27
C THR A 8 -23.69 -0.33 16.00
N VAL A 9 -23.86 1.00 16.09
CA VAL A 9 -23.58 1.90 14.96
C VAL A 9 -22.10 1.86 14.55
N TYR A 10 -21.18 1.97 15.51
CA TYR A 10 -19.75 1.89 15.23
C TYR A 10 -19.33 0.51 14.70
N LEU A 11 -19.96 -0.56 15.19
CA LEU A 11 -19.72 -1.92 14.71
C LEU A 11 -20.18 -2.10 13.26
N ILE A 12 -21.36 -1.61 12.89
CA ILE A 12 -21.87 -1.69 11.50
C ILE A 12 -21.00 -0.86 10.56
N LEU A 13 -20.64 0.37 10.95
CA LEU A 13 -19.75 1.23 10.16
C LEU A 13 -18.37 0.60 9.95
N SER A 14 -17.80 0.06 11.02
CA SER A 14 -16.51 -0.65 10.94
C SER A 14 -16.65 -1.91 10.09
N GLY A 15 -17.67 -2.74 10.33
CA GLY A 15 -17.90 -3.98 9.60
C GLY A 15 -18.13 -3.77 8.09
N THR A 16 -18.80 -2.70 7.69
CA THR A 16 -18.99 -2.37 6.26
C THR A 16 -17.71 -1.86 5.61
N LEU A 17 -17.00 -0.94 6.26
CA LEU A 17 -15.73 -0.41 5.73
C LEU A 17 -14.65 -1.50 5.67
N TYR A 18 -14.41 -2.23 6.76
CA TYR A 18 -13.38 -3.27 6.80
C TYR A 18 -13.83 -4.59 6.18
N GLY A 19 -15.13 -4.83 6.03
CA GLY A 19 -15.65 -6.01 5.34
C GLY A 19 -15.19 -6.06 3.89
N THR A 20 -15.12 -4.90 3.22
CA THR A 20 -14.56 -4.81 1.86
C THR A 20 -13.08 -5.17 1.83
N LEU A 21 -12.28 -4.63 2.77
CA LEU A 21 -10.86 -4.93 2.90
C LEU A 21 -10.60 -6.43 3.18
N ILE A 22 -11.38 -7.05 4.08
CA ILE A 22 -11.31 -8.48 4.38
C ILE A 22 -11.69 -9.30 3.15
N PHE A 23 -12.74 -8.91 2.43
CA PHE A 23 -13.16 -9.60 1.21
C PHE A 23 -12.08 -9.55 0.13
N GLU A 24 -11.48 -8.38 -0.13
CA GLU A 24 -10.37 -8.22 -1.06
C GLU A 24 -9.16 -9.06 -0.65
N PHE A 25 -8.84 -9.07 0.65
CA PHE A 25 -7.77 -9.90 1.20
C PHE A 25 -8.01 -11.40 0.98
N LEU A 26 -9.22 -11.89 1.27
CA LEU A 26 -9.60 -13.30 1.06
C LEU A 26 -9.62 -13.66 -0.43
N GLN A 27 -10.13 -12.77 -1.29
CA GLN A 27 -10.12 -12.95 -2.73
C GLN A 27 -8.68 -13.06 -3.26
N ARG A 28 -7.78 -12.17 -2.79
CA ARG A 28 -6.36 -12.21 -3.11
C ARG A 28 -5.72 -13.52 -2.66
N MET A 29 -5.96 -13.92 -1.41
CA MET A 29 -5.46 -15.17 -0.84
C MET A 29 -5.88 -16.36 -1.71
N TRP A 30 -7.16 -16.44 -2.11
CA TRP A 30 -7.68 -17.50 -2.96
C TRP A 30 -7.01 -17.53 -4.35
N ARG A 31 -6.82 -16.35 -4.98
CA ARG A 31 -6.15 -16.25 -6.29
C ARG A 31 -4.70 -16.76 -6.24
N LEU A 32 -3.98 -16.49 -5.15
CA LEU A 32 -2.60 -16.96 -4.96
C LEU A 32 -2.55 -18.45 -4.59
N TRP A 33 -3.42 -18.90 -3.70
CA TRP A 33 -3.40 -20.25 -3.12
C TRP A 33 -3.84 -21.36 -4.09
N LYS A 34 -4.78 -21.08 -5.00
CA LYS A 34 -5.33 -22.11 -5.91
C LYS A 34 -4.22 -22.82 -6.71
N LYS A 35 -4.37 -24.13 -6.92
CA LYS A 35 -3.35 -24.97 -7.59
C LYS A 35 -3.00 -24.48 -8.99
N SER A 36 -4.00 -23.99 -9.73
CA SER A 36 -3.88 -23.41 -11.08
C SER A 36 -3.62 -21.90 -11.09
N SER A 37 -3.05 -21.33 -10.01
CA SER A 37 -2.75 -19.91 -9.97
C SER A 37 -1.71 -19.53 -11.02
N ASN A 38 -2.06 -18.54 -11.85
CA ASN A 38 -1.23 -17.96 -12.88
C ASN A 38 -0.63 -16.61 -12.46
N CYS A 39 -0.83 -16.17 -11.21
CA CYS A 39 -0.39 -14.87 -10.71
C CYS A 39 0.69 -14.96 -9.61
N ARG A 40 0.98 -16.18 -9.14
CA ARG A 40 2.06 -16.46 -8.20
C ARG A 40 3.40 -15.97 -8.74
N VAL A 41 4.26 -15.58 -7.80
CA VAL A 41 5.67 -15.30 -8.04
C VAL A 41 6.33 -16.56 -8.64
N ALA A 42 7.29 -16.37 -9.54
CA ALA A 42 8.00 -17.50 -10.14
C ALA A 42 8.79 -18.27 -9.07
N ASN A 43 8.89 -19.60 -9.24
CA ASN A 43 9.63 -20.49 -8.33
C ASN A 43 9.12 -20.46 -6.87
N THR A 44 7.81 -20.30 -6.67
CA THR A 44 7.18 -20.35 -5.35
C THR A 44 6.08 -21.41 -5.24
N GLY A 45 5.89 -21.93 -4.03
CA GLY A 45 4.86 -22.90 -3.69
C GLY A 45 3.48 -22.26 -3.51
N ARG A 46 2.46 -23.10 -3.24
CA ARG A 46 1.08 -22.62 -3.02
C ARG A 46 0.89 -21.79 -1.74
N TRP A 47 1.84 -21.90 -0.81
CA TRP A 47 1.80 -21.23 0.50
C TRP A 47 2.71 -20.00 0.55
N ASP A 48 3.44 -19.74 -0.53
CA ASP A 48 4.34 -18.60 -0.66
C ASP A 48 3.55 -17.44 -1.26
N PHE A 49 2.88 -16.67 -0.40
CA PHE A 49 2.22 -15.45 -0.80
C PHE A 49 3.22 -14.35 -1.15
N ASP A 50 2.79 -13.41 -1.97
CA ASP A 50 3.61 -12.27 -2.36
C ASP A 50 3.69 -11.19 -1.26
N TRP A 51 4.62 -10.26 -1.43
CA TRP A 51 4.93 -9.22 -0.46
C TRP A 51 3.71 -8.37 -0.11
N PHE A 52 2.94 -7.95 -1.11
CA PHE A 52 1.74 -7.16 -0.88
C PHE A 52 0.69 -7.90 -0.04
N HIS A 53 0.55 -9.21 -0.19
CA HIS A 53 -0.37 -9.99 0.67
C HIS A 53 0.09 -10.00 2.13
N TRP A 54 1.39 -10.16 2.39
CA TRP A 54 1.94 -10.09 3.75
C TRP A 54 1.83 -8.69 4.37
N ASN A 55 2.08 -7.64 3.58
CA ASN A 55 1.83 -6.25 3.99
C ASN A 55 0.35 -6.03 4.33
N SER A 56 -0.57 -6.53 3.48
CA SER A 56 -2.01 -6.45 3.74
C SER A 56 -2.42 -7.20 5.01
N ALA A 57 -1.79 -8.33 5.32
CA ALA A 57 -2.01 -9.07 6.56
C ALA A 57 -1.55 -8.27 7.78
N LEU A 58 -0.38 -7.61 7.72
CA LEU A 58 0.10 -6.72 8.79
C LEU A 58 -0.86 -5.55 9.01
N ILE A 59 -1.32 -4.91 7.94
CA ILE A 59 -2.31 -3.83 7.99
C ILE A 59 -3.58 -4.31 8.69
N LEU A 60 -4.12 -5.47 8.31
CA LEU A 60 -5.31 -6.04 8.94
C LEU A 60 -5.11 -6.32 10.43
N ILE A 61 -3.95 -6.87 10.81
CA ILE A 61 -3.62 -7.13 12.22
C ILE A 61 -3.61 -5.83 13.01
N VAL A 62 -2.98 -4.77 12.50
CA VAL A 62 -2.94 -3.46 13.17
C VAL A 62 -4.35 -2.89 13.33
N ILE A 63 -5.15 -2.86 12.26
CA ILE A 63 -6.52 -2.34 12.29
C ILE A 63 -7.39 -3.13 13.27
N ILE A 64 -7.33 -4.47 13.24
CA ILE A 64 -8.09 -5.32 14.15
C ILE A 64 -7.68 -5.05 15.59
N ALA A 65 -6.39 -4.93 15.88
CA ALA A 65 -5.89 -4.62 17.22
C ALA A 65 -6.37 -3.24 17.70
N GLU A 66 -6.35 -2.22 16.83
CA GLU A 66 -6.86 -0.87 17.13
C GLU A 66 -8.34 -0.88 17.46
N ILE A 67 -9.16 -1.52 16.62
CA ILE A 67 -10.60 -1.60 16.84
C ILE A 67 -10.89 -2.39 18.12
N ALA A 68 -10.30 -3.56 18.29
CA ALA A 68 -10.51 -4.40 19.46
C ALA A 68 -10.16 -3.67 20.76
N THR A 69 -9.03 -2.97 20.78
CA THR A 69 -8.60 -2.14 21.92
C THR A 69 -9.54 -0.98 22.15
N ALA A 70 -10.00 -0.31 21.08
CA ALA A 70 -10.88 0.84 21.21
C ALA A 70 -12.29 0.46 21.68
N THR A 71 -12.72 -0.79 21.45
CA THR A 71 -14.04 -1.30 21.83
C THR A 71 -14.02 -2.13 23.12
N SER A 72 -12.86 -2.35 23.75
CA SER A 72 -12.77 -3.19 24.96
C SER A 72 -13.22 -2.48 26.25
N THR A 73 -13.44 -1.17 26.21
CA THR A 73 -13.88 -0.35 27.34
C THR A 73 -15.38 -0.08 27.29
N ASP A 74 -16.02 0.11 28.45
CA ASP A 74 -17.48 0.38 28.55
C ASP A 74 -17.91 1.58 27.69
N GLU A 75 -17.05 2.62 27.66
CA GLU A 75 -17.16 3.71 26.70
C GLU A 75 -16.09 3.54 25.61
N PRO A 76 -16.46 3.40 24.32
CA PRO A 76 -15.49 3.22 23.24
C PRO A 76 -14.51 4.39 23.11
N MET A 77 -13.24 4.07 22.88
CA MET A 77 -12.18 5.06 22.66
C MET A 77 -12.30 5.67 21.24
N VAL A 78 -13.21 6.63 21.08
CA VAL A 78 -13.54 7.23 19.76
C VAL A 78 -12.33 7.79 19.02
N ARG A 79 -11.36 8.38 19.73
CA ARG A 79 -10.12 8.91 19.10
C ARG A 79 -9.26 7.78 18.52
N LEU A 80 -9.20 6.62 19.18
CA LEU A 80 -8.52 5.45 18.64
C LEU A 80 -9.28 4.85 17.45
N LEU A 81 -10.63 4.84 17.49
CA LEU A 81 -11.46 4.44 16.34
C LEU A 81 -11.33 5.36 15.11
N ALA A 82 -10.68 6.52 15.25
CA ALA A 82 -10.39 7.45 14.16
C ALA A 82 -9.03 7.19 13.47
N MET A 83 -8.19 6.33 14.05
CA MET A 83 -6.82 6.07 13.59
C MET A 83 -6.64 5.10 12.42
N PRO A 84 -7.51 4.12 12.15
CA PRO A 84 -7.19 3.04 11.20
C PRO A 84 -6.75 3.49 9.80
N SER A 85 -7.34 4.55 9.25
CA SER A 85 -6.89 5.10 7.96
C SER A 85 -5.48 5.69 8.02
N SER A 86 -5.12 6.35 9.13
CA SER A 86 -3.77 6.84 9.38
C SER A 86 -2.79 5.69 9.64
N SER A 87 -3.23 4.62 10.29
CA SER A 87 -2.41 3.44 10.58
C SER A 87 -2.05 2.66 9.32
N ILE A 88 -2.94 2.58 8.33
CA ILE A 88 -2.60 2.08 6.98
C ILE A 88 -1.45 2.91 6.38
N LEU A 89 -1.54 4.24 6.44
CA LEU A 89 -0.49 5.12 5.91
C LEU A 89 0.82 4.98 6.69
N PHE A 90 0.79 4.79 8.01
CA PHE A 90 1.97 4.51 8.82
C PHE A 90 2.64 3.20 8.40
N VAL A 91 1.90 2.09 8.35
CA VAL A 91 2.43 0.78 7.97
C VAL A 91 3.06 0.85 6.58
N PHE A 92 2.32 1.40 5.60
CA PHE A 92 2.83 1.60 4.25
C PHE A 92 4.14 2.42 4.24
N SER A 93 4.16 3.56 4.90
CA SER A 93 5.30 4.49 4.82
C SER A 93 6.53 3.95 5.55
N ILE A 94 6.33 3.31 6.72
CA ILE A 94 7.43 2.73 7.50
C ILE A 94 8.03 1.55 6.73
N GLU A 95 7.22 0.66 6.16
CA GLU A 95 7.73 -0.46 5.36
C GLU A 95 8.51 0.02 4.13
N VAL A 96 7.95 0.98 3.39
CA VAL A 96 8.64 1.57 2.23
C VAL A 96 9.95 2.22 2.65
N LEU A 97 9.96 2.96 3.77
CA LEU A 97 11.17 3.58 4.31
C LEU A 97 12.21 2.51 4.67
N LEU A 98 11.82 1.43 5.34
CA LEU A 98 12.73 0.34 5.70
C LEU A 98 13.35 -0.32 4.45
N ILE A 99 12.54 -0.59 3.42
CA ILE A 99 13.03 -1.11 2.13
C ILE A 99 14.00 -0.12 1.48
N GLU A 100 13.66 1.16 1.41
CA GLU A 100 14.51 2.18 0.80
C GLU A 100 15.81 2.41 1.58
N LEU A 101 15.78 2.34 2.92
CA LEU A 101 16.99 2.38 3.75
C LEU A 101 17.88 1.17 3.47
N MET A 102 17.32 -0.04 3.43
CA MET A 102 18.09 -1.23 3.06
C MET A 102 18.73 -1.10 1.67
N ARG A 103 18.01 -0.54 0.70
CA ARG A 103 18.53 -0.27 -0.64
C ARG A 103 19.67 0.75 -0.62
N ALA A 104 19.51 1.85 0.11
CA ALA A 104 20.50 2.90 0.23
C ALA A 104 21.80 2.37 0.86
N PHE A 105 21.69 1.53 1.89
CA PHE A 105 22.83 0.88 2.56
C PHE A 105 23.32 -0.40 1.87
N ARG A 106 22.80 -0.75 0.69
CA ARG A 106 23.18 -1.96 -0.07
C ARG A 106 23.03 -3.25 0.77
N ILE A 107 22.04 -3.29 1.64
CA ILE A 107 21.68 -4.48 2.41
C ILE A 107 20.90 -5.41 1.49
N LYS A 108 21.37 -6.66 1.37
CA LYS A 108 20.70 -7.72 0.61
C LYS A 108 19.40 -8.14 1.29
N ALA A 109 18.42 -8.56 0.50
CA ALA A 109 17.12 -9.00 1.00
C ALA A 109 17.29 -10.19 1.99
N PRO A 110 16.88 -10.07 3.27
CA PRO A 110 17.04 -11.11 4.28
C PRO A 110 16.10 -12.31 4.06
N PHE A 111 14.99 -12.06 3.36
CA PHE A 111 14.00 -13.02 2.90
C PHE A 111 13.51 -12.60 1.51
N ARG A 112 12.68 -13.43 0.88
CA ARG A 112 12.12 -13.14 -0.44
C ARG A 112 11.13 -11.98 -0.36
N VAL A 113 11.25 -11.02 -1.26
CA VAL A 113 10.32 -9.88 -1.43
C VAL A 113 9.75 -9.98 -2.84
N SER A 114 8.66 -10.74 -2.96
CA SER A 114 8.04 -11.13 -4.23
C SER A 114 9.08 -11.68 -5.22
N SER A 115 9.24 -11.09 -6.40
CA SER A 115 10.21 -11.57 -7.39
C SER A 115 11.67 -11.33 -7.02
N VAL A 116 11.97 -10.59 -5.95
CA VAL A 116 13.34 -10.44 -5.44
C VAL A 116 13.66 -11.60 -4.51
N ALA A 117 14.62 -12.44 -4.89
CA ALA A 117 15.01 -13.58 -4.08
C ALA A 117 15.81 -13.17 -2.84
N LYS A 118 15.82 -14.03 -1.82
CA LYS A 118 16.69 -13.86 -0.65
C LYS A 118 18.15 -13.75 -1.09
N GLY A 119 18.87 -12.76 -0.58
CA GLY A 119 20.27 -12.50 -0.91
C GLY A 119 20.50 -11.59 -2.13
N GLU A 120 19.44 -11.18 -2.83
CA GLU A 120 19.52 -10.20 -3.91
C GLU A 120 19.35 -8.76 -3.41
N TYR A 121 19.71 -7.79 -4.25
CA TYR A 121 19.47 -6.38 -3.95
C TYR A 121 18.00 -6.01 -4.18
N LEU A 122 17.42 -5.31 -3.21
CA LEU A 122 16.04 -4.85 -3.28
C LEU A 122 15.84 -3.82 -4.40
N ARG A 123 14.68 -3.93 -5.05
CA ARG A 123 14.16 -2.95 -6.01
C ARG A 123 13.38 -1.88 -5.25
N PRO A 124 13.14 -0.69 -5.86
CA PRO A 124 12.32 0.33 -5.22
C PRO A 124 11.03 -0.28 -4.69
N ALA A 125 10.61 0.07 -3.48
CA ALA A 125 9.48 -0.62 -2.84
C ALA A 125 8.22 -0.61 -3.72
N LEU A 126 8.00 0.48 -4.47
CA LEU A 126 6.89 0.60 -5.41
C LEU A 126 6.94 -0.40 -6.56
N PHE A 127 8.13 -0.86 -6.99
CA PHE A 127 8.26 -1.92 -7.99
C PHE A 127 7.50 -3.17 -7.55
N THR A 128 7.76 -3.61 -6.31
CA THR A 128 7.14 -4.82 -5.74
C THR A 128 5.63 -4.62 -5.57
N LEU A 129 5.20 -3.44 -5.14
CA LEU A 129 3.77 -3.14 -4.99
C LEU A 129 3.04 -3.23 -6.33
N ILE A 130 3.55 -2.57 -7.37
CA ILE A 130 2.96 -2.61 -8.72
C ILE A 130 2.95 -4.03 -9.26
N GLU A 131 4.05 -4.75 -9.07
CA GLU A 131 4.17 -6.14 -9.49
C GLU A 131 3.04 -7.00 -8.91
N ASP A 132 2.86 -6.93 -7.60
CA ASP A 132 1.93 -7.80 -6.87
C ASP A 132 0.46 -7.43 -7.10
N VAL A 133 0.14 -6.14 -7.08
CA VAL A 133 -1.23 -5.64 -7.29
C VAL A 133 -1.67 -5.94 -8.71
N VAL A 134 -0.85 -5.62 -9.72
CA VAL A 134 -1.27 -5.82 -11.12
C VAL A 134 -1.28 -7.30 -11.49
N ALA A 135 -0.34 -8.11 -11.00
CA ALA A 135 -0.32 -9.54 -11.30
C ALA A 135 -1.56 -10.25 -10.75
N VAL A 136 -2.02 -9.89 -9.56
CA VAL A 136 -3.06 -10.64 -8.85
C VAL A 136 -4.42 -9.96 -8.91
N ASP A 137 -4.50 -8.67 -8.57
CA ASP A 137 -5.77 -7.92 -8.52
C ASP A 137 -6.15 -7.44 -9.92
N GLY A 138 -5.16 -6.93 -10.66
CA GLY A 138 -5.29 -6.50 -12.06
C GLY A 138 -5.31 -7.65 -13.08
N ASN A 139 -5.29 -8.91 -12.64
CA ASN A 139 -5.33 -10.11 -13.48
C ASN A 139 -4.19 -10.19 -14.53
N GLY A 140 -3.05 -9.53 -14.29
CA GLY A 140 -1.89 -9.54 -15.20
C GLY A 140 -1.09 -10.83 -15.18
N GLY A 141 -1.19 -11.61 -14.09
CA GLY A 141 -0.50 -12.88 -13.92
C GLY A 141 1.04 -12.78 -13.88
N SER A 142 1.70 -13.94 -13.93
CA SER A 142 3.16 -14.06 -13.98
C SER A 142 3.73 -13.45 -15.27
N ALA A 143 2.95 -13.42 -16.35
CA ALA A 143 3.35 -12.76 -17.61
C ALA A 143 3.58 -11.25 -17.41
N TYR A 144 2.75 -10.59 -16.60
CA TYR A 144 2.97 -9.19 -16.23
C TYR A 144 4.26 -9.01 -15.42
N ARG A 145 4.51 -9.88 -14.44
CA ARG A 145 5.74 -9.83 -13.62
C ARG A 145 7.00 -9.87 -14.48
N VAL A 146 7.04 -10.80 -15.45
CA VAL A 146 8.15 -10.90 -16.42
C VAL A 146 8.29 -9.63 -17.25
N LYS A 147 7.21 -9.09 -17.82
CA LYS A 147 7.25 -7.85 -18.63
C LYS A 147 7.70 -6.64 -17.82
N LEU A 148 7.21 -6.50 -16.59
CA LEU A 148 7.61 -5.45 -15.67
C LEU A 148 9.11 -5.55 -15.33
N ASN A 149 9.59 -6.78 -15.07
CA ASN A 149 11.00 -7.06 -14.84
C ASN A 149 11.87 -6.65 -16.03
N THR A 150 11.52 -7.10 -17.23
CA THR A 150 12.26 -6.78 -18.46
C THR A 150 12.32 -5.28 -18.70
N ARG A 151 11.21 -4.56 -18.52
CA ARG A 151 11.20 -3.09 -18.66
C ARG A 151 12.07 -2.40 -17.62
N TYR A 152 12.02 -2.86 -16.37
CA TYR A 152 12.84 -2.33 -15.29
C TYR A 152 14.34 -2.47 -15.58
N GLU A 153 14.76 -3.61 -16.11
CA GLU A 153 16.16 -3.84 -16.48
C GLU A 153 16.58 -3.01 -17.69
N ALA A 154 15.72 -2.91 -18.71
CA ALA A 154 16.01 -2.22 -19.96
C ALA A 154 15.99 -0.69 -19.83
N SER A 155 15.09 -0.12 -19.02
CA SER A 155 14.82 1.33 -18.98
C SER A 155 15.38 2.03 -17.75
N ARG A 156 16.38 2.90 -17.96
CA ARG A 156 16.91 3.77 -16.90
C ARG A 156 15.86 4.80 -16.45
N ASP A 157 15.06 5.33 -17.37
CA ASP A 157 14.04 6.33 -17.07
C ASP A 157 12.88 5.71 -16.27
N PHE A 158 12.48 4.48 -16.59
CA PHE A 158 11.48 3.76 -15.79
C PHE A 158 11.98 3.49 -14.36
N ARG A 159 13.24 3.09 -14.19
CA ARG A 159 13.85 2.91 -12.85
C ARG A 159 13.84 4.19 -12.03
N ARG A 160 14.20 5.32 -12.65
CA ARG A 160 14.16 6.65 -12.01
C ARG A 160 12.73 7.03 -11.62
N LEU A 161 11.76 6.78 -12.49
CA LEU A 161 10.35 7.03 -12.21
C LEU A 161 9.88 6.23 -10.99
N LEU A 162 10.21 4.95 -10.90
CA LEU A 162 9.83 4.12 -9.76
C LEU A 162 10.45 4.60 -8.45
N VAL A 163 11.74 4.99 -8.46
CA VAL A 163 12.39 5.58 -7.28
C VAL A 163 11.66 6.87 -6.89
N PHE A 164 11.49 7.80 -7.83
CA PHE A 164 10.79 9.05 -7.58
C PHE A 164 9.39 8.80 -6.99
N MET A 165 8.61 7.90 -7.59
CA MET A 165 7.26 7.59 -7.14
C MET A 165 7.24 6.90 -5.76
N THR A 166 8.27 6.12 -5.43
CA THR A 166 8.40 5.51 -4.09
C THR A 166 8.49 6.62 -3.02
N TRP A 167 9.38 7.59 -3.19
CA TRP A 167 9.53 8.71 -2.25
C TRP A 167 8.32 9.66 -2.28
N PHE A 168 7.75 9.89 -3.47
CA PHE A 168 6.58 10.74 -3.68
C PHE A 168 5.35 10.23 -2.93
N TRP A 169 5.20 8.92 -2.75
CA TRP A 169 4.13 8.35 -1.92
C TRP A 169 4.53 8.25 -0.45
N MET A 170 5.74 7.77 -0.16
CA MET A 170 6.17 7.49 1.20
C MET A 170 6.22 8.73 2.09
N VAL A 171 6.86 9.81 1.63
CA VAL A 171 7.06 11.01 2.48
C VAL A 171 5.73 11.67 2.84
N PRO A 172 4.84 11.99 1.88
CA PRO A 172 3.57 12.64 2.20
C PRO A 172 2.63 11.73 2.99
N SER A 173 2.63 10.42 2.73
CA SER A 173 1.82 9.47 3.50
C SER A 173 2.22 9.45 4.97
N LEU A 174 3.53 9.45 5.27
CA LEU A 174 4.02 9.52 6.65
C LEU A 174 3.64 10.86 7.30
N LEU A 175 3.80 11.97 6.59
CA LEU A 175 3.46 13.31 7.09
C LEU A 175 1.96 13.43 7.39
N VAL A 176 1.10 12.94 6.49
CA VAL A 176 -0.36 12.95 6.67
C VAL A 176 -0.76 12.04 7.83
N ALA A 177 -0.16 10.86 7.97
CA ALA A 177 -0.41 9.97 9.09
C ALA A 177 -0.07 10.64 10.43
N VAL A 178 1.12 11.26 10.54
CA VAL A 178 1.55 12.00 11.74
C VAL A 178 0.62 13.18 12.01
N ALA A 179 0.36 14.03 11.02
CA ALA A 179 -0.48 15.22 11.18
C ALA A 179 -1.90 14.85 11.62
N THR A 180 -2.50 13.84 10.99
CA THR A 180 -3.83 13.35 11.36
C THR A 180 -3.83 12.81 12.78
N SER A 181 -2.82 12.04 13.17
CA SER A 181 -2.69 11.49 14.53
C SER A 181 -2.60 12.60 15.59
N VAL A 182 -1.80 13.64 15.33
CA VAL A 182 -1.68 14.79 16.23
C VAL A 182 -3.02 15.48 16.39
N VAL A 183 -3.73 15.75 15.28
CA VAL A 183 -5.05 16.38 15.30
C VAL A 183 -6.09 15.51 16.03
N VAL A 184 -6.04 14.19 15.83
CA VAL A 184 -6.94 13.22 16.46
C VAL A 184 -6.71 13.10 17.96
N PHE A 185 -5.46 13.10 18.43
CA PHE A 185 -5.16 12.87 19.85
C PHE A 185 -4.98 14.14 20.68
N TRP A 186 -4.80 15.31 20.06
CA TRP A 186 -4.64 16.56 20.80
C TRP A 186 -6.01 17.17 21.15
N PRO A 187 -6.49 17.06 22.41
CA PRO A 187 -7.89 17.36 22.72
C PRO A 187 -8.23 18.85 22.60
N HIS A 188 -7.24 19.72 22.75
CA HIS A 188 -7.39 21.16 22.59
C HIS A 188 -7.61 21.59 21.14
N LEU A 189 -7.28 20.74 20.14
CA LEU A 189 -7.47 21.08 18.73
C LEU A 189 -8.88 20.76 18.24
N LEU A 190 -9.42 19.59 18.61
CA LEU A 190 -10.72 19.14 18.15
C LEU A 190 -11.52 18.42 19.23
N GLN A 191 -12.82 18.71 19.24
CA GLN A 191 -13.80 17.91 19.98
C GLN A 191 -13.87 16.49 19.41
N ARG A 192 -14.31 15.55 20.25
CA ARG A 192 -14.27 14.10 19.98
C ARG A 192 -14.88 13.71 18.64
N ASP A 193 -16.06 14.23 18.32
CA ASP A 193 -16.80 13.81 17.12
C ASP A 193 -16.15 14.36 15.84
N PHE A 194 -15.58 15.57 15.90
CA PHE A 194 -14.77 16.11 14.80
C PHE A 194 -13.45 15.37 14.62
N ALA A 195 -12.79 14.96 15.70
CA ALA A 195 -11.59 14.13 15.62
C ALA A 195 -11.87 12.81 14.89
N TYR A 196 -13.03 12.19 15.16
CA TYR A 196 -13.46 10.99 14.42
C TYR A 196 -13.61 11.27 12.92
N ILE A 197 -14.37 12.30 12.54
CA ILE A 197 -14.59 12.64 11.12
C ILE A 197 -13.27 12.93 10.40
N ILE A 198 -12.39 13.71 11.02
CA ILE A 198 -11.09 14.10 10.43
C ILE A 198 -10.15 12.89 10.30
N GLY A 199 -10.09 12.02 11.31
CA GLY A 199 -9.24 10.82 11.28
C GLY A 199 -9.50 9.91 10.09
N TRP A 200 -10.76 9.84 9.65
CA TRP A 200 -11.18 9.08 8.47
C TRP A 200 -11.06 9.86 7.16
N SER A 201 -11.56 11.10 7.14
CA SER A 201 -11.68 11.88 5.90
C SER A 201 -10.34 12.43 5.40
N ALA A 202 -9.44 12.87 6.28
CA ALA A 202 -8.18 13.48 5.85
C ALA A 202 -7.26 12.50 5.10
N PRO A 203 -6.99 11.27 5.61
CA PRO A 203 -6.27 10.26 4.84
C PRO A 203 -6.97 9.87 3.54
N ALA A 204 -8.30 9.73 3.54
CA ALA A 204 -9.06 9.37 2.35
C ALA A 204 -8.94 10.44 1.24
N VAL A 205 -9.16 11.71 1.59
CA VAL A 205 -8.99 12.85 0.67
C VAL A 205 -7.56 12.91 0.15
N PHE A 206 -6.57 12.72 1.01
CA PHE A 206 -5.17 12.66 0.61
C PHE A 206 -4.94 11.55 -0.42
N VAL A 207 -5.30 10.30 -0.13
CA VAL A 207 -5.07 9.17 -1.04
C VAL A 207 -5.75 9.39 -2.39
N THR A 208 -7.01 9.85 -2.40
CA THR A 208 -7.74 10.12 -3.65
C THR A 208 -7.07 11.22 -4.48
N PHE A 209 -6.73 12.35 -3.86
CA PHE A 209 -6.07 13.45 -4.55
C PHE A 209 -4.68 13.05 -5.05
N TRP A 210 -3.89 12.37 -4.21
CA TRP A 210 -2.51 11.98 -4.53
C TRP A 210 -2.46 10.91 -5.63
N ALA A 211 -3.45 10.02 -5.68
CA ALA A 211 -3.64 9.07 -6.78
C ALA A 211 -3.91 9.78 -8.11
N ALA A 212 -4.79 10.80 -8.13
CA ALA A 212 -5.06 11.58 -9.33
C ALA A 212 -3.80 12.29 -9.84
N VAL A 213 -3.04 12.92 -8.95
CA VAL A 213 -1.75 13.56 -9.29
C VAL A 213 -0.74 12.53 -9.82
N THR A 214 -0.66 11.35 -9.19
CA THR A 214 0.22 10.26 -9.63
C THR A 214 -0.07 9.83 -11.06
N ILE A 215 -1.35 9.69 -11.44
CA ILE A 215 -1.74 9.32 -12.82
C ILE A 215 -1.16 10.31 -13.82
N LEU A 216 -1.29 11.62 -13.56
CA LEU A 216 -0.80 12.67 -14.45
C LEU A 216 0.73 12.62 -14.60
N ILE A 217 1.46 12.52 -13.47
CA ILE A 217 2.93 12.49 -13.48
C ILE A 217 3.43 11.22 -14.19
N VAL A 218 2.87 10.06 -13.88
CA VAL A 218 3.26 8.78 -14.50
C VAL A 218 2.98 8.81 -15.99
N GLN A 219 1.80 9.24 -16.44
CA GLN A 219 1.49 9.34 -17.87
C GLN A 219 2.45 10.29 -18.61
N PHE A 220 2.82 11.40 -17.99
CA PHE A 220 3.82 12.30 -18.56
C PHE A 220 5.20 11.63 -18.65
N ALA A 221 5.67 11.00 -17.57
CA ALA A 221 6.97 10.34 -17.51
C ALA A 221 7.08 9.16 -18.49
N LEU A 222 6.03 8.34 -18.63
CA LEU A 222 6.01 7.22 -19.58
C LEU A 222 6.00 7.71 -21.04
N ARG A 223 5.33 8.84 -21.34
CA ARG A 223 5.41 9.48 -22.67
C ARG A 223 6.83 9.98 -22.96
N LYS A 224 7.49 10.57 -21.96
CA LYS A 224 8.89 11.00 -22.07
C LYS A 224 9.83 9.81 -22.29
N GLU A 225 9.68 8.74 -21.51
CA GLU A 225 10.45 7.50 -21.67
C GLU A 225 10.31 6.94 -23.09
N LYS A 226 9.08 6.85 -23.62
CA LYS A 226 8.84 6.36 -24.98
C LYS A 226 9.52 7.21 -26.05
N ARG A 227 9.54 8.54 -25.89
CA ARG A 227 10.23 9.46 -26.81
C ARG A 227 11.74 9.30 -26.76
N ASN A 228 12.31 9.19 -25.56
CA ASN A 228 13.74 8.97 -25.39
C ASN A 228 14.18 7.64 -26.02
N TRP A 229 13.38 6.59 -25.82
CA TRP A 229 13.63 5.27 -26.40
C TRP A 229 13.74 5.30 -27.93
N ALA A 230 12.80 5.98 -28.60
CA ALA A 230 12.81 6.11 -30.05
C ALA A 230 14.01 6.92 -30.57
N ASN A 231 14.44 7.93 -29.82
CA ASN A 231 15.60 8.72 -30.20
C ASN A 231 16.91 7.94 -30.05
N ASP A 232 17.04 7.14 -29.00
CA ASP A 232 18.22 6.29 -28.78
C ASP A 232 18.33 5.21 -29.86
N GLU A 233 17.21 4.60 -30.30
CA GLU A 233 17.20 3.69 -31.45
C GLU A 233 17.62 4.38 -32.76
N ASN A 234 17.14 5.60 -33.02
CA ASN A 234 17.51 6.37 -34.20
C ASN A 234 18.99 6.84 -34.20
N LEU A 235 19.64 6.92 -33.03
CA LEU A 235 21.06 7.26 -32.90
C LEU A 235 21.99 6.04 -33.10
N LEU A 236 21.43 4.83 -33.04
CA LEU A 236 22.16 3.56 -33.22
C LEU A 236 22.05 2.99 -34.65
N LEU A 237 21.23 3.62 -35.50
CA LEU A 237 21.09 3.34 -36.94
C LEU A 237 21.89 4.35 -37.77
#